data_AF-A0A945VBW6-F1
#
_entry.id   AF-A0A945VBW6-F1
#
_cell.length_a   1.000
_cell.length_b   1.000
_cell.length_c   1.000
_cell.angle_alpha   90.00
_cell.angle_beta   90.00
_cell.angle_gamma   90.00
#
_symmetry.space_group_name_H-M   'P 1'
#
loop_
_entity.id
_entity.type
_entity.pdbx_description
1 polymer ?
#
loop_
_entity_poly.entity_id
_entity_poly.type
_entity_poly.pdbx_seq_one_letter_code
_entity_poly.pdbx_strand_id
1 'polypeptide(L)'
;ESSNETKSPELELTYNWDGDEVLETGRSWGHLAYKVDNIYETCQNLMDKGVIINRPPHDGHMAFIKSPDNISIELIQKNESLPPQEPWVSMQNTGSW
;
A
#
# COMPACT_ATOMS: atom_id res chain seq x y z
N GLU A 1 3.35 10.23 18.82
CA GLU A 1 2.93 11.60 18.45
C GLU A 1 1.49 11.54 17.95
N SER A 2 0.66 12.54 18.25
CA SER A 2 -0.75 12.56 17.79
C SER A 2 -0.89 13.34 16.48
N SER A 3 -1.89 13.01 15.66
CA SER A 3 -2.23 13.75 14.42
C SER A 3 -2.46 15.24 14.69
N ASN A 4 -3.04 15.58 15.84
CA ASN A 4 -3.27 16.97 16.27
C ASN A 4 -1.97 17.79 16.44
N GLU A 5 -0.90 17.13 16.91
CA GLU A 5 0.42 17.73 17.13
C GLU A 5 1.22 17.81 15.83
N THR A 6 1.19 16.75 15.01
CA THR A 6 2.00 16.65 13.78
C THR A 6 1.32 17.20 12.54
N LYS A 7 0.01 17.52 12.64
CA LYS A 7 -0.85 17.90 11.50
C LYS A 7 -0.82 16.87 10.38
N SER A 8 -0.69 15.59 10.73
CA SER A 8 -0.73 14.50 9.77
C SER A 8 -2.14 14.30 9.21
N PRO A 9 -2.29 13.91 7.93
CA PRO A 9 -3.58 13.55 7.38
C PRO A 9 -4.18 12.36 8.14
N GLU A 10 -5.49 12.41 8.35
CA GLU A 10 -6.24 11.36 9.06
C GLU A 10 -7.01 10.50 8.07
N LEU A 11 -7.13 9.22 8.36
CA LEU A 11 -7.96 8.27 7.61
C LEU A 11 -9.12 7.86 8.51
N GLU A 12 -10.34 8.21 8.09
CA GLU A 12 -11.56 7.76 8.75
C GLU A 12 -12.01 6.43 8.15
N LEU A 13 -12.24 5.43 9.01
CA LEU A 13 -12.79 4.13 8.62
C LEU A 13 -14.16 3.97 9.29
N THR A 14 -15.18 3.73 8.48
CA THR A 14 -16.57 3.57 8.96
C THR A 14 -16.99 2.12 8.87
N TYR A 15 -17.45 1.58 10.00
CA TYR A 15 -18.05 0.25 10.09
C TYR A 15 -19.55 0.38 10.35
N ASN A 16 -20.36 -0.21 9.46
CA ASN A 16 -21.81 -0.26 9.61
C ASN A 16 -22.20 -1.55 10.35
N TRP A 17 -22.81 -1.41 11.54
CA TRP A 17 -23.12 -2.52 12.46
C TRP A 17 -24.08 -3.58 11.88
N ASP A 18 -24.99 -3.17 10.98
CA ASP A 18 -26.01 -4.03 10.36
C ASP A 18 -25.80 -4.19 8.84
N GLY A 19 -24.58 -3.90 8.36
CA GLY A 19 -24.27 -3.93 6.92
C GLY A 19 -24.06 -5.35 6.40
N ASP A 20 -25.14 -5.99 5.92
CA ASP A 20 -25.05 -7.25 5.16
C ASP A 20 -24.53 -7.04 3.71
N GLU A 21 -24.39 -5.78 3.28
CA GLU A 21 -23.90 -5.44 1.94
C GLU A 21 -22.38 -5.53 1.86
N VAL A 22 -21.89 -6.34 0.92
CA VAL A 22 -20.48 -6.33 0.53
C VAL A 22 -20.17 -4.98 -0.11
N LEU A 23 -19.30 -4.21 0.53
CA LEU A 23 -18.82 -2.95 -0.02
C LEU A 23 -17.83 -3.24 -1.16
N GLU A 24 -18.19 -2.82 -2.38
CA GLU A 24 -17.31 -2.91 -3.54
C GLU A 24 -16.66 -1.55 -3.84
N THR A 25 -15.37 -1.56 -4.15
CA THR A 25 -14.65 -0.36 -4.60
C THR A 25 -15.12 0.03 -6.00
N GLY A 26 -15.77 1.19 -6.12
CA GLY A 26 -16.19 1.76 -7.41
C GLY A 26 -15.02 2.36 -8.21
N ARG A 27 -15.23 2.57 -9.52
CA ARG A 27 -14.21 3.11 -10.46
C ARG A 27 -13.74 4.54 -10.19
N SER A 28 -14.40 5.25 -9.28
CA SER A 28 -14.08 6.64 -8.96
C SER A 28 -12.97 6.77 -7.92
N TRP A 29 -12.63 5.71 -7.20
CA TRP A 29 -11.54 5.71 -6.23
C TRP A 29 -10.23 5.30 -6.89
N GLY A 30 -9.18 6.09 -6.68
CA GLY A 30 -7.82 5.76 -7.10
C GLY A 30 -7.14 4.84 -6.09
N HIS A 31 -6.36 5.44 -5.18
CA HIS A 31 -5.63 4.76 -4.12
C HIS A 31 -5.21 5.77 -3.06
N LEU A 32 -4.78 5.27 -1.90
CA LEU A 32 -4.09 6.06 -0.89
C LEU A 32 -2.58 5.85 -1.04
N ALA A 33 -1.80 6.93 -1.06
CA ALA A 33 -0.35 6.85 -1.22
C ALA A 33 0.40 7.25 0.05
N TYR A 34 1.36 6.43 0.46
CA TYR A 34 2.26 6.71 1.57
C TYR A 34 3.71 6.76 1.10
N LYS A 35 4.45 7.77 1.57
CA LYS A 35 5.90 7.81 1.43
C LYS A 35 6.56 6.97 2.53
N VAL A 36 7.54 6.17 2.15
CA VAL A 36 8.29 5.29 3.05
C VAL A 36 9.79 5.56 2.94
N ASP A 37 10.51 5.46 4.05
CA ASP A 37 11.94 5.77 4.06
C ASP A 37 12.77 4.71 3.30
N ASN A 38 12.37 3.44 3.34
CA ASN A 38 12.95 2.35 2.56
C ASN A 38 11.84 1.41 2.05
N ILE A 39 11.60 1.42 0.75
CA ILE A 39 10.51 0.66 0.14
C ILE A 39 10.74 -0.86 0.19
N TYR A 40 11.98 -1.33 0.09
CA TYR A 40 12.29 -2.76 0.13
C TYR A 40 12.08 -3.33 1.54
N GLU A 41 12.59 -2.65 2.56
CA GLU A 41 12.36 -3.06 3.96
C GLU A 41 10.88 -3.01 4.32
N THR A 42 10.17 -1.99 3.84
CA THR A 42 8.72 -1.87 4.05
C THR A 42 7.97 -3.03 3.39
N CYS A 43 8.25 -3.32 2.12
CA CYS A 43 7.62 -4.42 1.39
C CYS A 43 7.94 -5.77 2.03
N GLN A 44 9.18 -6.00 2.47
CA GLN A 44 9.55 -7.24 3.15
C GLN A 44 8.79 -7.41 4.46
N ASN A 45 8.77 -6.38 5.32
CA ASN A 45 8.04 -6.40 6.59
C ASN A 45 6.53 -6.63 6.41
N LEU A 46 5.94 -6.10 5.34
CA LEU A 46 4.55 -6.37 4.99
C LEU A 46 4.35 -7.83 4.55
N MET A 47 5.23 -8.34 3.69
CA MET A 47 5.19 -9.73 3.22
C MET A 47 5.36 -10.74 4.37
N ASP A 48 6.28 -10.46 5.30
CA ASP A 48 6.51 -11.27 6.50
C ASP A 48 5.28 -11.33 7.42
N LYS A 49 4.40 -10.33 7.33
CA LYS A 49 3.10 -10.27 8.03
C LYS A 49 1.95 -10.85 7.21
N GLY A 50 2.23 -11.49 6.08
CA GLY A 50 1.24 -12.12 5.21
C GLY A 50 0.52 -11.16 4.28
N VAL A 51 0.98 -9.91 4.13
CA VAL A 51 0.41 -8.97 3.16
C VAL A 51 0.96 -9.31 1.77
N ILE A 52 0.06 -9.44 0.79
CA ILE A 52 0.44 -9.66 -0.60
C ILE A 52 0.95 -8.35 -1.20
N ILE A 53 2.14 -8.39 -1.78
CA ILE A 53 2.67 -7.30 -2.60
C ILE A 53 2.10 -7.46 -4.01
N ASN A 54 1.02 -6.74 -4.32
CA ASN A 54 0.31 -6.84 -5.60
C ASN A 54 1.18 -6.38 -6.78
N ARG A 55 1.92 -5.29 -6.59
CA ARG A 55 2.95 -4.82 -7.51
C ARG A 55 4.25 -4.62 -6.74
N PRO A 56 5.27 -5.47 -6.94
CA PRO A 56 6.57 -5.30 -6.31
C PRO A 56 7.30 -4.02 -6.76
N PRO A 57 8.21 -3.47 -5.95
CA PRO A 57 9.01 -2.29 -6.29
C PRO A 57 10.12 -2.60 -7.31
N HIS A 58 9.72 -2.93 -8.55
CA HIS A 58 10.61 -3.33 -9.64
C HIS A 58 11.73 -2.34 -9.91
N ASP A 59 11.42 -1.05 -9.82
CA ASP A 59 12.33 0.08 -10.08
C ASP A 59 12.88 0.71 -8.80
N GLY A 60 12.59 0.12 -7.64
CA GLY A 60 12.97 0.67 -6.33
C GLY A 60 12.26 1.97 -5.95
N HIS A 61 11.16 2.32 -6.62
CA HIS A 61 10.40 3.55 -6.35
C HIS A 61 8.99 3.30 -5.84
N MET A 62 8.25 2.37 -6.45
CA MET A 62 6.80 2.27 -6.26
C MET A 62 6.34 0.82 -6.11
N ALA A 63 5.50 0.56 -5.11
CA ALA A 63 4.84 -0.72 -4.89
C ALA A 63 3.35 -0.54 -4.61
N PHE A 64 2.55 -1.57 -4.88
CA PHE A 64 1.13 -1.61 -4.49
C PHE A 64 0.83 -2.80 -3.60
N ILE A 65 0.00 -2.54 -2.60
CA ILE A 65 -0.69 -3.53 -1.78
C ILE A 65 -2.20 -3.24 -1.80
N LYS A 66 -2.98 -4.15 -1.23
CA LYS A 66 -4.42 -3.95 -1.03
C LYS A 66 -4.81 -4.18 0.42
N SER A 67 -5.78 -3.40 0.89
CA SER A 67 -6.48 -3.68 2.14
C SER A 67 -7.37 -4.93 2.01
N PRO A 68 -7.87 -5.47 3.13
CA PRO A 68 -8.88 -6.54 3.10
C PRO A 68 -10.15 -6.15 2.33
N ASP A 69 -10.53 -4.87 2.35
CA ASP A 69 -11.67 -4.32 1.61
C ASP A 69 -11.33 -3.96 0.14
N ASN A 70 -10.23 -4.50 -0.39
CA ASN A 70 -9.78 -4.31 -1.78
C ASN A 70 -9.54 -2.84 -2.16
N ILE A 71 -9.15 -2.01 -1.20
CA ILE A 71 -8.68 -0.64 -1.44
C ILE A 71 -7.19 -0.68 -1.77
N SER A 72 -6.82 -0.13 -2.93
CA SER A 72 -5.43 -0.04 -3.36
C SER A 72 -4.67 0.99 -2.52
N ILE A 73 -3.48 0.60 -2.06
CA ILE A 73 -2.54 1.44 -1.31
C ILE A 73 -1.20 1.44 -2.05
N GLU A 74 -0.73 2.63 -2.40
CA GLU A 74 0.56 2.87 -3.03
C GLU A 74 1.62 3.18 -1.98
N LEU A 75 2.77 2.52 -2.08
CA LEU A 75 3.97 2.81 -1.31
C LEU A 75 4.98 3.46 -2.24
N ILE A 76 5.45 4.66 -1.87
CA ILE A 76 6.40 5.44 -2.67
C ILE A 76 7.68 5.63 -1.86
N GLN A 77 8.81 5.26 -2.44
CA GLN A 77 10.13 5.55 -1.88
C GLN A 77 10.28 7.06 -1.68
N LYS A 78 10.67 7.45 -0.47
CA LYS A 78 11.00 8.84 -0.17
C LYS A 78 12.28 9.23 -0.90
N ASN A 79 12.26 10.42 -1.51
CA ASN A 79 13.33 10.98 -2.34
C ASN A 79 13.52 10.20 -3.65
N GLU A 80 14.77 9.88 -4.01
CA GLU A 80 15.12 9.16 -5.23
C GLU A 80 14.79 7.66 -5.12
N SER A 81 14.60 7.01 -6.27
CA SER A 81 14.45 5.56 -6.35
C SER A 81 15.69 4.85 -5.81
N LEU A 82 15.47 3.75 -5.11
CA LEU A 82 16.56 2.84 -4.76
C LEU A 82 17.02 2.07 -6.01
N PRO A 83 18.31 1.65 -6.09
CA PRO A 83 18.76 0.80 -7.17
C PRO A 83 17.95 -0.50 -7.24
N PRO A 84 17.57 -0.97 -8.45
CA PRO A 84 16.84 -2.23 -8.62
C PRO A 84 17.51 -3.39 -7.88
N GLN A 85 16.73 -4.14 -7.09
CA GLN A 85 17.24 -5.24 -6.25
C GLN A 85 16.39 -6.50 -6.37
N GLU A 86 17.03 -7.67 -6.36
CA GLU A 86 16.33 -8.95 -6.20
C GLU A 86 15.85 -9.15 -4.74
N PRO A 87 14.73 -9.88 -4.52
CA PRO A 87 13.91 -10.55 -5.53
C PRO A 87 12.92 -9.62 -6.26
N TRP A 88 12.86 -8.34 -5.90
CA TRP A 88 11.80 -7.43 -6.34
C TRP A 88 11.75 -7.29 -7.85
N VAL A 89 12.89 -7.11 -8.52
CA VAL A 89 12.97 -6.95 -9.98
C VAL A 89 12.31 -8.11 -10.73
N SER A 90 12.54 -9.34 -10.29
CA SER A 90 12.02 -10.55 -10.97
C SER A 90 10.64 -10.98 -10.49
N MET A 91 10.18 -10.45 -9.36
CA MET A 91 8.90 -10.83 -8.75
C MET A 91 7.72 -10.38 -9.62
N GLN A 92 6.83 -11.32 -9.93
CA GLN A 92 5.65 -11.06 -10.75
C GLN A 92 4.58 -10.28 -9.97
N ASN A 93 3.79 -9.49 -10.70
CA ASN A 93 2.59 -8.88 -10.14
C ASN A 93 1.57 -9.96 -9.73
N THR A 94 0.85 -9.73 -8.65
CA THR A 94 -0.15 -10.64 -8.11
C THR A 94 -1.51 -9.93 -7.99
N GLY A 95 -2.55 -10.55 -8.54
CA GLY A 95 -3.93 -10.04 -8.48
C GLY A 95 -4.20 -8.91 -9.46
N SER A 96 -5.10 -8.00 -9.08
CA SER A 96 -5.48 -6.81 -9.85
C SER A 96 -4.98 -5.53 -9.19
N TRP A 97 -4.79 -4.47 -9.97
CA TRP A 97 -4.35 -3.15 -9.53
C TRP A 97 -5.40 -2.09 -9.84
#